data_AF-A0A397RVY4-F1
#
_entry.id   AF-A0A397RVY4-F1
#
_cell.length_a   1.000
_cell.length_b   1.000
_cell.length_c   1.000
_cell.angle_alpha   90.00
_cell.angle_beta   90.00
_cell.angle_gamma   90.00
#
_symmetry.space_group_name_H-M   'P 1'
#
loop_
_entity.id
_entity.type
_entity.pdbx_description
1 polymer ?
#
loop_
_entity_poly.entity_id
_entity_poly.type
_entity_poly.pdbx_seq_one_letter_code
_entity_poly.pdbx_strand_id
1 'polypeptide(L)'
;MSLIEEILSVENLNEAIKRVKANKGASGIDKMSVDKLEPYFNEHRKEIIESIMNKTYKPQPVRRVYIPKSNGKLRPLGIPTVVDRVIQQAIAQRLVPIYENVFSEYSYGFRPNRDCHTAIGKVLEYLNQGFEWVIDLDIEKYFDTVNHDKLISILREQVND
;
A
#
# COMPACT_ATOMS: atom_id res chain seq x y z
N MET A 1 -9.99 -16.61 -14.69
CA MET A 1 -9.00 -16.56 -13.61
C MET A 1 -9.57 -15.64 -12.57
N SER A 2 -9.66 -16.09 -11.33
CA SER A 2 -10.08 -15.23 -10.20
C SER A 2 -9.00 -14.16 -9.96
N LEU A 3 -9.38 -13.02 -9.36
CA LEU A 3 -8.45 -11.95 -9.02
C LEU A 3 -7.36 -12.46 -8.07
N ILE A 4 -7.70 -13.36 -7.15
CA ILE A 4 -6.71 -13.97 -6.25
C ILE A 4 -5.66 -14.79 -7.00
N GLU A 5 -6.04 -15.52 -8.05
CA GLU A 5 -5.09 -16.24 -8.92
C GLU A 5 -4.18 -15.26 -9.68
N GLU A 6 -4.70 -14.12 -10.14
CA GLU A 6 -3.87 -13.09 -10.78
C GLU A 6 -2.88 -12.44 -9.80
N ILE A 7 -3.33 -12.14 -8.59
CA ILE A 7 -2.49 -11.61 -7.51
C ILE A 7 -1.34 -12.57 -7.21
N LEU A 8 -1.62 -13.88 -7.17
CA LEU A 8 -0.65 -14.92 -6.80
C LEU A 8 0.11 -15.51 -8.00
N SER A 9 -0.12 -14.98 -9.22
CA SER A 9 0.62 -15.42 -10.41
C SER A 9 2.13 -15.22 -10.23
N VAL A 10 2.90 -16.14 -10.82
CA VAL A 10 4.37 -16.15 -10.70
C VAL A 10 4.96 -14.84 -11.22
N GLU A 11 4.41 -14.33 -12.33
CA GLU A 11 4.78 -13.08 -12.97
C GLU A 11 4.54 -11.90 -12.03
N ASN A 12 3.34 -11.79 -11.45
CA ASN A 12 2.98 -10.69 -10.55
C ASN A 12 3.83 -10.69 -9.27
N LEU A 13 4.07 -11.87 -8.69
CA LEU A 13 4.91 -12.01 -7.50
C LEU A 13 6.36 -11.63 -7.81
N ASN A 14 6.89 -12.01 -8.97
CA ASN A 14 8.25 -11.63 -9.37
C ASN A 14 8.38 -10.11 -9.55
N GLU A 15 7.38 -9.44 -10.11
CA GLU A 15 7.34 -7.98 -10.18
C GLU A 15 7.27 -7.34 -8.79
N ALA A 16 6.46 -7.89 -7.89
CA ALA A 16 6.34 -7.41 -6.52
C ALA A 16 7.68 -7.54 -5.76
N ILE A 17 8.39 -8.66 -5.91
CA ILE A 17 9.74 -8.85 -5.34
C ILE A 17 10.70 -7.77 -5.84
N LYS A 18 10.73 -7.52 -7.16
CA LYS A 18 11.59 -6.48 -7.75
C LYS A 18 11.28 -5.09 -7.18
N ARG A 19 10.00 -4.72 -7.07
CA ARG A 19 9.58 -3.43 -6.48
C ARG A 19 9.96 -3.32 -5.01
N VAL A 20 9.73 -4.35 -4.21
CA VAL A 20 10.09 -4.34 -2.78
C VAL A 20 11.61 -4.26 -2.59
N LYS A 21 12.40 -4.96 -3.41
CA LYS A 21 13.87 -4.84 -3.40
C LYS A 21 14.31 -3.42 -3.78
N ALA A 22 13.73 -2.82 -4.83
CA ALA A 22 14.05 -1.46 -5.25
C ALA A 22 13.72 -0.40 -4.18
N ASN A 23 12.60 -0.57 -3.47
CA ASN A 23 12.17 0.33 -2.38
C ASN A 23 13.05 0.21 -1.12
N LYS A 24 13.89 -0.83 -1.02
CA LYS A 24 14.72 -1.11 0.16
C LYS A 24 13.86 -1.11 1.44
N GLY A 25 14.33 -0.44 2.49
CA GLY A 25 13.64 -0.30 3.77
C GLY A 25 14.07 -1.33 4.80
N ALA A 26 13.86 -0.97 6.06
CA ALA A 26 14.26 -1.80 7.19
C ALA A 26 13.47 -3.11 7.24
N SER A 27 14.05 -4.11 7.89
CA SER A 27 13.41 -5.40 8.10
C SER A 27 12.23 -5.29 9.08
N GLY A 28 11.30 -6.23 8.95
CA GLY A 28 10.16 -6.39 9.86
C GLY A 28 10.57 -7.02 11.19
N ILE A 29 9.62 -7.65 11.86
CA ILE A 29 9.84 -8.26 13.18
C ILE A 29 10.73 -9.51 13.12
N ASP A 30 10.71 -10.21 11.98
CA ASP A 30 11.55 -11.37 11.63
C ASP A 30 13.01 -11.01 11.35
N LYS A 31 13.32 -9.71 11.26
CA LYS A 31 14.64 -9.16 10.92
C LYS A 31 15.18 -9.62 9.55
N MET A 32 14.35 -10.18 8.67
CA MET A 32 14.78 -10.60 7.34
C MET A 32 15.04 -9.37 6.44
N SER A 33 16.22 -9.32 5.81
CA SER A 33 16.56 -8.26 4.83
C SER A 33 15.88 -8.52 3.48
N VAL A 34 15.69 -7.46 2.69
CA VAL A 34 15.23 -7.55 1.30
C VAL A 34 16.14 -8.41 0.42
N ASP A 35 17.43 -8.52 0.75
CA ASP A 35 18.40 -9.32 -0.02
C ASP A 35 18.10 -10.81 0.04
N LYS A 36 17.39 -11.27 1.08
CA LYS A 36 16.98 -12.67 1.25
C LYS A 36 15.65 -13.00 0.58
N LEU A 37 14.96 -12.03 -0.04
CA LEU A 37 13.64 -12.25 -0.64
C LEU A 37 13.65 -13.31 -1.73
N GLU A 38 14.57 -13.22 -2.68
CA GLU A 38 14.66 -14.17 -3.80
C GLU A 38 14.89 -15.61 -3.34
N PRO A 39 15.93 -15.93 -2.53
CA PRO A 39 16.11 -17.30 -2.05
C PRO A 39 14.93 -17.78 -1.22
N TYR A 40 14.34 -16.92 -0.38
CA TYR A 40 13.17 -17.27 0.42
C TYR A 40 11.95 -17.63 -0.43
N PHE A 41 11.65 -16.83 -1.47
CA PHE A 41 10.56 -17.13 -2.41
C PHE A 41 10.90 -18.26 -3.40
N ASN A 42 12.16 -18.66 -3.54
CA ASN A 42 12.48 -19.87 -4.31
C ASN A 42 12.13 -21.14 -3.50
N GLU A 43 12.29 -21.09 -2.17
CA GLU A 43 12.02 -22.23 -1.28
C GLU A 43 10.55 -22.29 -0.85
N HIS A 44 9.96 -21.18 -0.42
CA HIS A 44 8.66 -21.15 0.27
C HIS A 44 7.48 -20.68 -0.58
N ARG A 45 7.67 -20.31 -1.85
CA ARG A 45 6.59 -19.72 -2.67
C ARG A 45 5.36 -20.61 -2.77
N LYS A 46 5.55 -21.92 -3.00
CA LYS A 46 4.43 -22.85 -3.16
C LYS A 46 3.59 -22.91 -1.87
N GLU A 47 4.24 -23.04 -0.73
CA GLU A 47 3.61 -23.04 0.59
C GLU A 47 2.84 -21.73 0.86
N ILE A 48 3.45 -20.59 0.54
CA ILE A 48 2.80 -19.27 0.69
C ILE A 48 1.54 -19.20 -0.17
N ILE A 49 1.64 -19.53 -1.47
CA ILE A 49 0.49 -19.49 -2.39
C ILE A 49 -0.62 -20.41 -1.89
N GLU A 50 -0.30 -21.67 -1.55
CA GLU A 50 -1.27 -22.63 -1.03
C GLU A 50 -1.93 -22.15 0.26
N SER A 51 -1.16 -21.57 1.19
CA SER A 51 -1.68 -21.05 2.45
C SER A 51 -2.64 -19.87 2.23
N ILE A 52 -2.38 -18.98 1.26
CA ILE A 52 -3.25 -17.85 0.92
C ILE A 52 -4.53 -18.35 0.25
N MET A 53 -4.41 -19.26 -0.73
CA MET A 53 -5.56 -19.85 -1.42
C MET A 53 -6.49 -20.59 -0.44
N ASN A 54 -5.91 -21.28 0.55
CA ASN A 54 -6.66 -21.98 1.59
C ASN A 54 -7.11 -21.06 2.75
N LYS A 55 -6.87 -19.74 2.66
CA LYS A 55 -7.22 -18.74 3.70
C LYS A 55 -6.61 -19.04 5.08
N THR A 56 -5.46 -19.73 5.11
CA THR A 56 -4.71 -20.08 6.33
C THR A 56 -3.51 -19.17 6.57
N TYR A 57 -3.08 -18.41 5.54
CA TYR A 57 -2.02 -17.41 5.68
C TYR A 57 -2.38 -16.36 6.74
N LYS A 58 -1.47 -16.16 7.70
CA LYS A 58 -1.58 -15.13 8.73
C LYS A 58 -0.41 -14.15 8.57
N PRO A 59 -0.66 -12.90 8.15
CA PRO A 59 0.39 -11.88 8.09
C PRO A 59 1.05 -11.68 9.45
N GLN A 60 2.35 -11.38 9.45
CA GLN A 60 3.08 -11.14 10.69
C GLN A 60 2.76 -9.75 11.25
N PRO A 61 2.83 -9.56 12.58
CA PRO A 61 2.63 -8.25 13.18
C PRO A 61 3.71 -7.27 12.70
N VAL A 62 3.29 -6.03 12.42
CA VAL A 62 4.21 -4.98 11.98
C VAL A 62 5.17 -4.57 13.12
N ARG A 63 6.46 -4.40 12.79
CA ARG A 63 7.45 -3.92 13.75
C ARG A 63 7.30 -2.42 13.96
N ARG A 64 7.06 -2.00 15.21
CA ARG A 64 6.94 -0.58 15.54
C ARG A 64 8.30 0.09 15.65
N VAL A 65 8.49 1.18 14.90
CA VAL A 65 9.69 2.02 14.94
C VAL A 65 9.26 3.46 15.15
N TYR A 66 10.00 4.22 15.95
CA TYR A 66 9.74 5.63 16.19
C TYR A 66 10.75 6.48 15.45
N ILE A 67 10.26 7.35 14.56
CA ILE A 67 11.10 8.34 13.86
C ILE A 67 10.85 9.73 14.46
N PRO A 68 11.89 10.49 14.82
CA PRO A 68 11.72 11.86 15.29
C PRO A 68 11.11 12.75 14.21
N LYS A 69 10.08 13.51 14.57
CA LYS A 69 9.57 14.63 13.76
C LYS A 69 10.39 15.89 14.06
N SER A 70 10.33 16.86 13.14
CA SER A 70 10.91 18.21 13.32
C SER A 70 10.37 18.95 14.56
N ASN A 71 9.17 18.60 15.03
CA ASN A 71 8.51 19.21 16.19
C ASN A 71 8.77 18.48 17.53
N GLY A 72 9.76 17.57 17.59
CA GLY A 72 10.11 16.82 18.80
C GLY A 72 9.19 15.66 19.16
N LYS A 73 8.04 15.50 18.50
CA LYS A 73 7.17 14.33 18.66
C LYS A 73 7.73 13.14 17.86
N LEU A 74 7.41 11.92 18.29
CA LEU A 74 7.78 10.70 17.55
C LEU A 74 6.66 10.29 16.59
N ARG A 75 7.00 9.97 15.34
CA ARG A 75 6.10 9.32 14.38
C ARG A 75 6.25 7.80 14.54
N PRO A 76 5.21 7.08 14.98
CA PRO A 76 5.22 5.63 14.91
C PRO A 76 5.13 5.18 13.44
N LEU A 77 5.99 4.25 13.05
CA LEU A 77 5.91 3.51 11.79
C LEU A 77 5.70 2.03 12.10
N GLY A 78 4.79 1.41 11.38
CA GLY A 78 4.67 -0.05 11.32
C GLY A 78 5.44 -0.55 10.11
N ILE A 79 6.45 -1.39 10.34
CA ILE A 79 7.26 -1.99 9.27
C ILE A 79 6.87 -3.47 9.16
N PRO A 80 6.13 -3.89 8.10
CA PRO A 80 5.81 -5.29 7.88
C PRO A 80 7.05 -6.13 7.59
N THR A 81 6.92 -7.45 7.65
CA THR A 81 7.98 -8.35 7.16
C THR A 81 8.18 -8.16 5.65
N VAL A 82 9.36 -8.53 5.15
CA VAL A 82 9.63 -8.36 3.72
C VAL A 82 8.74 -9.26 2.85
N VAL A 83 8.33 -10.42 3.36
CA VAL A 83 7.36 -11.32 2.72
C VAL A 83 5.98 -10.65 2.66
N ASP A 84 5.50 -10.12 3.79
CA ASP A 84 4.21 -9.41 3.82
C ASP A 84 4.21 -8.19 2.89
N ARG A 85 5.34 -7.47 2.77
CA ARG A 85 5.47 -6.36 1.81
C ARG A 85 5.36 -6.84 0.36
N VAL A 86 5.90 -8.01 0.01
CA VAL A 86 5.73 -8.58 -1.34
C VAL A 86 4.27 -8.92 -1.59
N ILE A 87 3.59 -9.57 -0.64
CA ILE A 87 2.18 -9.94 -0.79
C ILE A 87 1.30 -8.67 -0.91
N GLN A 88 1.51 -7.67 -0.06
CA GLN A 88 0.81 -6.38 -0.15
C GLN A 88 1.07 -5.67 -1.48
N GLN A 89 2.32 -5.71 -1.97
CA GLN A 89 2.68 -5.13 -3.27
C GLN A 89 2.03 -5.88 -4.44
N ALA A 90 1.94 -7.22 -4.35
CA ALA A 90 1.28 -8.06 -5.34
C ALA A 90 -0.23 -7.79 -5.41
N ILE A 91 -0.88 -7.61 -4.25
CA ILE A 91 -2.28 -7.17 -4.15
C ILE A 91 -2.43 -5.78 -4.78
N ALA A 92 -1.60 -4.81 -4.37
CA ALA A 92 -1.66 -3.45 -4.87
C ALA A 92 -1.50 -3.35 -6.39
N GLN A 93 -0.61 -4.16 -7.00
CA GLN A 93 -0.42 -4.20 -8.45
C GLN A 93 -1.70 -4.53 -9.22
N ARG A 94 -2.59 -5.34 -8.64
CA ARG A 94 -3.86 -5.73 -9.26
C ARG A 94 -5.02 -4.81 -8.88
N LEU A 95 -5.00 -4.28 -7.66
CA LEU A 95 -6.05 -3.35 -7.21
C LEU A 95 -5.89 -1.94 -7.78
N VAL A 96 -4.66 -1.42 -7.93
CA VAL A 96 -4.43 -0.05 -8.39
C VAL A 96 -5.09 0.23 -9.76
N PRO A 97 -4.95 -0.61 -10.81
CA PRO A 97 -5.62 -0.37 -12.08
C PRO A 97 -7.16 -0.34 -11.99
N ILE A 98 -7.74 -1.11 -11.07
CA ILE A 98 -9.20 -1.14 -10.83
C ILE A 98 -9.62 0.20 -10.21
N TYR A 99 -8.93 0.64 -9.15
CA TYR A 99 -9.30 1.84 -8.41
C TYR A 99 -8.92 3.15 -9.11
N GLU A 100 -7.88 3.17 -9.95
CA GLU A 100 -7.52 4.35 -10.73
C GLU A 100 -8.65 4.82 -11.65
N ASN A 101 -9.50 3.91 -12.13
CA ASN A 101 -10.65 4.25 -12.97
C ASN A 101 -11.81 4.91 -12.21
N VAL A 102 -11.84 4.81 -10.88
CA VAL A 102 -12.92 5.38 -10.05
C VAL A 102 -12.44 6.52 -9.15
N PHE A 103 -11.14 6.70 -8.98
CA PHE A 103 -10.62 7.80 -8.18
C PHE A 103 -10.89 9.15 -8.85
N SER A 104 -11.31 10.12 -8.04
CA SER A 104 -11.49 11.51 -8.45
C SER A 104 -10.24 12.07 -9.14
N GLU A 105 -10.44 12.87 -10.18
CA GLU A 105 -9.35 13.59 -10.85
C GLU A 105 -8.63 14.58 -9.94
N TYR A 106 -9.25 14.97 -8.81
CA TYR A 106 -8.70 15.86 -7.79
C TYR A 106 -8.06 15.12 -6.59
N SER A 107 -7.91 13.80 -6.68
CA SER A 107 -7.13 13.00 -5.73
C SER A 107 -5.71 12.81 -6.25
N TYR A 108 -4.70 13.24 -5.49
CA TYR A 108 -3.30 13.27 -5.94
C TYR A 108 -2.34 12.39 -5.11
N GLY A 109 -2.69 12.08 -3.86
CA GLY A 109 -1.82 11.37 -2.95
C GLY A 109 -1.68 9.88 -3.28
N PHE A 110 -0.45 9.36 -3.27
CA PHE A 110 -0.13 7.93 -3.42
C PHE A 110 -0.63 7.27 -4.72
N ARG A 111 -0.86 8.07 -5.77
CA ARG A 111 -1.34 7.59 -7.08
C ARG A 111 -0.22 7.61 -8.12
N PRO A 112 -0.22 6.67 -9.09
CA PRO A 112 0.73 6.69 -10.19
C PRO A 112 0.59 7.98 -11.00
N ASN A 113 1.73 8.58 -11.39
CA ASN A 113 1.81 9.79 -12.22
C ASN A 113 1.10 11.03 -11.63
N ARG A 114 0.88 11.06 -10.31
CA ARG A 114 0.34 12.22 -9.58
C ARG A 114 1.24 12.55 -8.40
N ASP A 115 1.34 13.83 -8.09
CA ASP A 115 2.23 14.33 -7.04
C ASP A 115 1.68 15.59 -6.36
N CYS A 116 2.41 16.09 -5.37
CA CYS A 116 2.05 17.32 -4.67
C CYS A 116 2.10 18.55 -5.59
N HIS A 117 2.95 18.56 -6.61
CA HIS A 117 3.08 19.70 -7.52
C HIS A 117 1.85 19.86 -8.41
N THR A 118 1.31 18.75 -8.92
CA THR A 118 0.04 18.73 -9.67
C THR A 118 -1.14 19.18 -8.81
N ALA A 119 -1.17 18.82 -7.53
CA ALA A 119 -2.18 19.32 -6.60
C ALA A 119 -2.08 20.86 -6.40
N ILE A 120 -0.86 21.37 -6.17
CA ILE A 120 -0.62 22.81 -6.03
C ILE A 120 -1.01 23.57 -7.30
N GLY A 121 -0.69 23.03 -8.47
CA GLY A 121 -1.08 23.61 -9.76
C GLY A 121 -2.59 23.82 -9.87
N LYS A 122 -3.40 22.84 -9.44
CA LYS A 122 -4.85 22.97 -9.44
C LYS A 122 -5.36 24.02 -8.45
N VAL A 123 -4.75 24.12 -7.26
CA VAL A 123 -5.08 25.18 -6.29
C VAL A 123 -4.81 26.57 -6.88
N LEU A 124 -3.67 26.76 -7.55
CA LEU A 124 -3.34 28.02 -8.21
C LEU A 124 -4.33 28.37 -9.33
N GLU A 125 -4.81 27.38 -10.07
CA GLU A 125 -5.85 27.57 -11.09
C GLU A 125 -7.15 28.13 -10.47
N TYR A 126 -7.60 27.56 -9.34
CA TYR A 126 -8.78 28.06 -8.64
C TYR A 126 -8.59 29.47 -8.07
N LEU A 127 -7.42 29.76 -7.50
CA LEU A 127 -7.09 31.10 -7.03
C LEU A 127 -7.16 32.12 -8.18
N ASN A 128 -6.62 31.78 -9.36
CA ASN A 128 -6.67 32.65 -10.54
C ASN A 128 -8.08 32.82 -11.12
N GLN A 129 -9.02 31.93 -10.80
CA GLN A 129 -10.44 32.04 -11.15
C GLN A 129 -11.24 32.88 -10.13
N GLY A 130 -10.59 33.37 -9.05
CA GLY A 130 -11.21 34.19 -8.01
C GLY A 130 -11.70 33.42 -6.78
N PHE A 131 -11.38 32.13 -6.66
CA PHE A 131 -11.68 31.35 -5.45
C PHE A 131 -10.61 31.57 -4.38
N GLU A 132 -10.74 32.65 -3.61
CA GLU A 132 -9.71 33.10 -2.66
C GLU A 132 -9.83 32.50 -1.25
N TRP A 133 -10.92 31.80 -0.96
CA TRP A 133 -11.17 31.18 0.35
C TRP A 133 -10.87 29.69 0.32
N VAL A 134 -10.03 29.23 1.25
CA VAL A 134 -9.65 27.83 1.40
C VAL A 134 -10.27 27.25 2.67
N ILE A 135 -10.92 26.11 2.55
CA ILE A 135 -11.36 25.30 3.68
C ILE A 135 -10.33 24.19 3.86
N ASP A 136 -9.52 24.30 4.92
CA ASP A 136 -8.51 23.30 5.26
C ASP A 136 -9.09 22.23 6.19
N LEU A 137 -9.03 20.98 5.75
CA LEU A 137 -9.57 19.82 6.46
C LEU A 137 -8.47 18.75 6.57
N ASP A 138 -8.16 18.34 7.79
CA ASP A 138 -7.22 17.25 8.07
C ASP A 138 -7.89 16.15 8.90
N ILE A 139 -7.57 14.89 8.59
CA ILE A 139 -8.06 13.73 9.33
C ILE A 139 -6.94 13.22 10.22
N GLU A 140 -7.10 13.40 11.53
CA GLU A 140 -6.12 12.91 12.49
C GLU A 140 -6.06 11.38 12.48
N LYS A 141 -4.85 10.81 12.32
CA LYS A 141 -4.55 9.39 12.52
C LYS A 141 -5.46 8.42 11.75
N TYR A 142 -5.71 8.69 10.45
CA TYR A 142 -6.57 7.87 9.59
C TYR A 142 -6.46 6.34 9.82
N PHE A 143 -5.25 5.77 9.77
CA PHE A 143 -5.05 4.33 9.94
C PHE A 143 -5.28 3.80 11.36
N ASP A 144 -5.21 4.66 12.39
CA ASP A 144 -5.51 4.25 13.77
C ASP A 144 -7.03 4.30 14.04
N THR A 145 -7.80 5.04 13.23
CA THR A 145 -9.24 5.30 13.46
C THR A 145 -10.17 4.74 12.38
N VAL A 146 -9.63 4.19 11.29
CA VAL A 146 -10.44 3.66 10.19
C VAL A 146 -11.25 2.44 10.64
N ASN A 147 -12.57 2.47 10.39
CA ASN A 147 -13.43 1.32 10.67
C ASN A 147 -13.22 0.24 9.59
N HIS A 148 -12.77 -0.95 10.01
CA HIS A 148 -12.43 -2.03 9.10
C HIS A 148 -13.64 -2.56 8.33
N ASP A 149 -14.80 -2.73 8.97
CA ASP A 149 -16.01 -3.25 8.30
C ASP A 149 -16.47 -2.32 7.17
N LYS A 150 -16.48 -1.01 7.44
CA LYS A 150 -16.81 0.01 6.45
C LYS A 150 -15.81 0.04 5.30
N LEU A 151 -14.50 -0.05 5.61
CA LEU A 151 -13.46 -0.10 4.59
C LEU A 151 -13.64 -1.32 3.68
N ILE A 152 -13.83 -2.51 4.25
CA ILE A 152 -14.06 -3.74 3.48
C ILE A 152 -15.34 -3.66 2.65
N SER A 153 -16.41 -3.06 3.19
CA SER A 153 -17.65 -2.84 2.44
C SER A 153 -17.43 -2.00 1.19
N ILE A 154 -16.69 -0.88 1.31
CA ILE A 154 -16.37 0.00 0.17
C ILE A 154 -15.48 -0.73 -0.84
N LEU A 155 -14.50 -1.51 -0.37
CA LEU A 155 -13.63 -2.26 -1.28
C LEU A 155 -14.40 -3.29 -2.13
N ARG A 156 -15.46 -3.87 -1.57
CA ARG A 156 -16.32 -4.83 -2.28
C ARG A 156 -17.16 -4.20 -3.38
N GLU A 157 -17.35 -2.88 -3.39
CA GLU A 157 -18.09 -2.21 -4.46
C GLU A 157 -17.41 -2.36 -5.83
N GLN A 158 -16.06 -2.44 -5.84
CA GLN A 158 -15.27 -2.58 -7.07
C GLN A 158 -14.66 -3.99 -7.24
N VAL A 159 -14.51 -4.74 -6.14
CA VAL A 159 -13.84 -6.05 -6.14
C VAL A 159 -14.77 -7.09 -5.50
N ASN A 160 -15.42 -7.87 -6.35
CA ASN A 160 -16.32 -8.95 -5.95
C ASN A 160 -15.72 -10.29 -6.37
N ASP A 161 -14.89 -10.85 -5.51
CA ASP A 161 -14.25 -12.16 -5.69
C ASP A 161 -14.21 -12.91 -4.34
#